data_AF-A0A3C0B7G0-F1
#
_entry.id   AF-A0A3C0B7G0-F1
#
_cell.length_a   1.000
_cell.length_b   1.000
_cell.length_c   1.000
_cell.angle_alpha   90.00
_cell.angle_beta   90.00
_cell.angle_gamma   90.00
#
_symmetry.space_group_name_H-M   'P 1'
#
loop_
_entity.id
_entity.type
_entity.pdbx_description
1 polymer ?
#
loop_
_entity_poly.entity_id
_entity_poly.type
_entity_poly.pdbx_seq_one_letter_code
_entity_poly.pdbx_strand_id
1 'polypeptide(L)' 'FIMNSSVIKRLAVKLSKICNDLRLLSSGPRTGLNEINLPPMQPGSSIMPGKVNPV' A
#
# COMPACT_ATOMS: atom_id res chain seq x y z
N PHE A 1 2.38 30.51 -6.56
CA PHE A 1 1.79 29.56 -5.59
C PHE A 1 0.91 28.48 -6.23
N ILE A 2 -0.08 28.83 -7.08
CA ILE A 2 -1.02 27.85 -7.67
C ILE A 2 -0.33 26.79 -8.53
N MET A 3 0.55 27.19 -9.47
CA MET A 3 1.27 26.25 -10.34
C MET A 3 2.15 25.26 -9.55
N ASN A 4 2.85 25.73 -8.52
CA ASN A 4 3.66 24.87 -7.65
C ASN A 4 2.78 23.84 -6.91
N SER A 5 1.64 24.27 -6.38
CA SER A 5 0.64 23.39 -5.75
C SER A 5 0.11 22.34 -6.72
N SER A 6 -0.18 22.72 -7.98
CA SER A 6 -0.62 21.78 -9.02
C SER A 6 0.41 20.71 -9.35
N VAL A 7 1.71 21.06 -9.37
CA VAL A 7 2.79 20.09 -9.59
C VAL A 7 2.89 19.10 -8.42
N ILE A 8 2.82 19.58 -7.19
CA ILE A 8 2.81 18.74 -5.98
C ILE A 8 1.59 17.82 -5.98
N LYS A 9 0.40 18.35 -6.33
CA LYS A 9 -0.82 17.55 -6.45
C LYS A 9 -0.67 16.44 -7.50
N ARG A 10 -0.07 16.73 -8.66
CA ARG A 10 0.18 15.72 -9.70
C ARG A 10 1.13 14.61 -9.21
N LEU A 11 2.17 14.97 -8.47
CA LEU A 11 3.07 14.00 -7.85
C LEU A 11 2.34 13.13 -6.82
N ALA A 12 1.55 13.74 -5.94
CA ALA A 12 0.78 13.04 -4.92
C ALA A 12 -0.21 12.04 -5.52
N VAL A 13 -0.89 12.38 -6.63
CA VAL A 13 -1.79 11.45 -7.33
C VAL A 13 -1.02 10.24 -7.86
N LYS A 14 0.17 10.43 -8.46
CA LYS A 14 1.00 9.32 -8.93
C LYS A 14 1.49 8.43 -7.79
N LEU A 15 1.94 9.03 -6.69
CA LEU A 15 2.36 8.28 -5.49
C LEU A 15 1.20 7.48 -4.91
N SER A 16 0.01 8.08 -4.80
CA SER A 16 -1.18 7.38 -4.31
C SER A 16 -1.52 6.17 -5.19
N LYS A 17 -1.41 6.30 -6.52
CA LYS A 17 -1.60 5.17 -7.45
C LYS A 17 -0.61 4.05 -7.19
N ILE A 18 0.70 4.36 -7.08
CA ILE A 18 1.74 3.36 -6.81
C ILE A 18 1.47 2.64 -5.48
N CYS A 19 1.13 3.38 -4.41
CA CYS A 19 0.82 2.77 -3.11
C CYS A 19 -0.41 1.86 -3.17
N ASN A 20 -1.41 2.21 -3.97
CA ASN A 20 -2.61 1.39 -4.15
C ASN A 20 -2.31 0.11 -4.94
N ASP A 21 -1.46 0.18 -5.97
CA ASP A 21 -1.00 -1.01 -6.69
C ASP A 21 -0.23 -1.94 -5.75
N LEU A 22 0.72 -1.41 -4.96
CA LEU A 22 1.49 -2.21 -4.00
C LEU A 22 0.57 -2.94 -3.01
N ARG A 23 -0.45 -2.25 -2.48
CA ARG A 23 -1.45 -2.84 -1.57
C ARG A 23 -2.27 -3.93 -2.24
N LEU A 24 -2.62 -3.74 -3.52
CA LEU A 24 -3.41 -4.72 -4.27
C LEU A 24 -2.57 -5.97 -4.61
N LEU A 25 -1.34 -5.78 -5.09
CA LEU A 25 -0.42 -6.86 -5.44
C LEU A 25 0.00 -7.67 -4.22
N SER A 26 0.11 -7.01 -3.05
CA SER A 26 0.37 -7.68 -1.76
C SER A 26 -0.89 -8.20 -1.07
N SER A 27 -2.06 -8.17 -1.72
CA SER A 27 -3.30 -8.68 -1.11
C SER A 27 -3.24 -10.20 -1.01
N GLY A 28 -3.54 -10.78 0.15
CA GLY A 28 -3.28 -12.20 0.40
C GLY A 28 -3.51 -12.56 1.87
N PRO A 29 -3.10 -13.76 2.33
CA PRO A 29 -2.15 -14.69 1.68
C PRO A 29 -2.78 -15.81 0.84
N ARG A 30 -4.10 -16.03 0.93
CA ARG A 30 -4.79 -17.12 0.20
C ARG A 30 -5.93 -16.66 -0.68
N THR A 31 -6.58 -15.55 -0.35
CA THR A 31 -7.77 -15.04 -1.04
C THR A 31 -7.52 -13.68 -1.71
N GLY A 32 -6.28 -13.44 -2.17
CA GLY A 32 -5.86 -12.23 -2.88
C GLY A 32 -4.86 -12.57 -3.99
N LEU A 33 -4.18 -11.56 -4.55
CA LEU A 33 -3.19 -11.77 -5.61
C LEU A 33 -1.89 -12.41 -5.10
N ASN A 34 -1.37 -11.89 -3.99
CA ASN A 34 -0.15 -12.35 -3.33
C ASN A 34 1.07 -12.46 -4.28
N GLU A 35 1.18 -11.51 -5.21
CA GLU A 35 2.23 -11.47 -6.24
C GLU A 35 3.56 -10.95 -5.69
N ILE A 36 3.50 -10.04 -4.72
CA ILE A 36 4.67 -9.48 -4.02
C ILE A 36 4.48 -9.58 -2.51
N ASN A 37 5.58 -9.79 -1.80
CA ASN A 37 5.60 -9.76 -0.34
C ASN A 37 6.21 -8.45 0.14
N LEU A 38 5.41 -7.66 0.87
CA LEU A 38 5.88 -6.47 1.55
C LEU A 38 6.49 -6.83 2.92
N PRO A 39 7.49 -6.07 3.38
CA PRO A 39 8.13 -6.35 4.66
C PRO A 39 7.17 -6.08 5.83
N PRO A 40 7.11 -6.97 6.84
CA PRO A 40 6.21 -6.81 7.96
C PRO A 40 6.73 -5.73 8.93
N MET A 41 6.06 -4.57 8.98
CA MET A 41 6.41 -3.49 9.90
C MET A 41 5.78 -3.67 11.29
N GLN A 42 4.55 -4.20 11.33
CA GLN A 42 3.80 -4.41 12.57
C GLN A 42 2.79 -5.55 12.42
N PRO A 43 2.40 -6.22 13.52
CA PRO A 43 1.34 -7.22 13.50
C PRO A 43 0.01 -6.59 13.04
N GLY A 44 -0.63 -7.21 12.05
CA GLY A 44 -1.82 -6.66 11.40
C GLY A 44 -3.12 -6.87 12.20
N SER A 45 -3.11 -7.78 13.17
CA SER A 45 -4.23 -8.01 14.08
C SER A 45 -3.76 -8.76 15.32
N SER A 46 -4.38 -8.47 16.47
CA SER A 46 -4.14 -9.18 17.73
C SER A 46 -4.68 -10.61 17.75
N ILE A 47 -5.69 -10.92 16.93
CA ILE A 47 -6.37 -12.22 16.93
C ILE A 47 -5.91 -13.16 15.81
N MET A 48 -5.38 -12.63 14.69
CA MET A 48 -4.93 -13.42 13.54
C MET A 48 -3.41 -13.54 13.53
N PRO A 49 -2.83 -14.63 14.06
CA PRO A 49 -1.39 -14.84 14.04
C PRO A 49 -0.88 -14.93 12.60
N GLY A 50 0.17 -14.16 12.29
CA GLY A 50 0.78 -14.11 10.95
C GLY A 50 0.09 -13.20 9.94
N LYS A 51 -1.04 -12.55 10.29
CA LYS A 51 -1.63 -11.52 9.44
C LYS A 51 -0.79 -10.23 9.52
N VAL A 52 -0.31 -9.78 8.37
CA VAL A 52 0.48 -8.55 8.20
C VAL A 52 -0.27 -7.62 7.26
N ASN A 53 -0.38 -6.35 7.62
CA ASN A 53 -1.03 -5.34 6.77
C ASN A 53 0.04 -4.49 6.06
N PRO A 54 -0.26 -3.95 4.86
CA PRO A 54 0.63 -3.04 4.14
C PRO A 54 0.50 -1.62 4.71
N VAL A 55 1.02 -1.43 5.92
CA VAL A 55 1.02 -0.19 6.72
C VAL A 55 2.42 0.38 6.85
#